data_AF-A0A5J5LC76-F1
#
_entry.id   AF-A0A5J5LC76-F1
#
_cell.length_a   1.000
_cell.length_b   1.000
_cell.length_c   1.000
_cell.angle_alpha   90.00
_cell.angle_beta   90.00
_cell.angle_gamma   90.00
#
_symmetry.space_group_name_H-M   'P 1'
#
loop_
_entity.id
_entity.type
_entity.pdbx_description
1 polymer ?
#
loop_
_entity_poly.entity_id
_entity_poly.type
_entity_poly.pdbx_seq_one_letter_code
_entity_poly.pdbx_strand_id
1 'polypeptide(L)'
;MRDPDPANLRQNERPAVVDVTEQGQVYVATAKVQDTGWLWLKYWDGGQAKIPPHRVRAVEYLETEVYGEPDANGFQDKRVSDADWRQRAQAMAGDVEAAKAVLGDD
;
A
#
# COMPACT_ATOMS: atom_id res chain seq x y z
N MET A 1 3.29 -7.96 -14.12
CA MET A 1 2.21 -7.38 -13.29
C MET A 1 2.38 -5.87 -13.38
N ARG A 2 1.30 -5.08 -13.49
CA ARG A 2 1.41 -3.61 -13.50
C ARG A 2 1.57 -3.14 -12.07
N ASP A 3 2.54 -2.25 -11.83
CA ASP A 3 2.80 -1.68 -10.52
C ASP A 3 1.60 -0.83 -10.07
N PRO A 4 1.24 -0.88 -8.77
CA PRO A 4 0.16 -0.06 -8.25
C PRO A 4 0.49 1.43 -8.40
N ASP A 5 -0.50 2.20 -8.83
CA ASP A 5 -0.38 3.64 -9.06
C ASP A 5 -1.26 4.39 -8.05
N PRO A 6 -0.73 5.28 -7.21
CA PRO A 6 -1.51 6.02 -6.22
C PRO A 6 -2.55 6.97 -6.85
N ALA A 7 -2.33 7.36 -8.11
CA ALA A 7 -3.26 8.15 -8.90
C ALA A 7 -4.26 7.28 -9.68
N ASN A 8 -3.99 5.98 -9.88
CA ASN A 8 -4.90 5.04 -10.53
C ASN A 8 -4.89 3.66 -9.82
N LEU A 9 -5.65 3.59 -8.73
CA LEU A 9 -5.85 2.40 -7.92
C LEU A 9 -6.89 1.48 -8.53
N ARG A 10 -6.58 0.19 -8.51
CA ARG A 10 -7.57 -0.86 -8.77
C ARG A 10 -8.58 -0.95 -7.65
N GLN A 11 -9.75 -1.51 -7.96
CA GLN A 11 -10.84 -1.63 -7.01
C GLN A 11 -10.50 -2.42 -5.74
N ASN A 12 -9.54 -3.35 -5.83
CA ASN A 12 -9.05 -4.19 -4.75
C ASN A 12 -7.83 -3.61 -4.01
N GLU A 13 -7.28 -2.49 -4.45
CA GLU A 13 -6.15 -1.84 -3.81
C GLU A 13 -6.64 -0.99 -2.63
N ARG A 14 -6.04 -1.22 -1.46
CA ARG A 14 -6.40 -0.59 -0.19
C ARG A 14 -5.16 0.06 0.42
N PRO A 15 -4.79 1.26 -0.04
CA PRO A 15 -3.58 1.93 0.41
C PRO A 15 -3.63 2.14 1.92
N ALA A 16 -2.49 1.91 2.56
CA ALA A 16 -2.40 1.98 4.01
C ALA A 16 -0.99 2.36 4.46
N VAL A 17 -0.91 2.99 5.61
CA VAL A 17 0.32 3.24 6.35
C VAL A 17 0.42 2.21 7.45
N VAL A 18 1.54 1.49 7.49
CA VAL A 18 1.77 0.40 8.42
C VAL A 18 2.96 0.77 9.28
N ASP A 19 2.75 0.93 10.58
CA ASP A 19 3.83 1.15 11.53
C ASP A 19 4.44 -0.20 11.92
N VAL A 20 5.69 -0.42 11.50
CA VAL A 20 6.43 -1.66 11.73
C VAL A 20 7.49 -1.41 12.79
N THR A 21 7.57 -2.31 13.76
CA THR A 21 8.56 -2.26 14.84
C THR A 21 9.97 -2.29 14.26
N GLU A 22 10.82 -1.37 14.74
CA GLU A 22 12.23 -1.15 14.31
C GLU A 22 12.43 -0.56 12.92
N GLN A 23 11.39 -0.52 12.08
CA GLN A 23 11.43 0.07 10.74
C GLN A 23 10.72 1.43 10.67
N GLY A 24 9.66 1.63 11.46
CA GLY A 24 8.81 2.81 11.44
C GLY A 24 7.65 2.70 10.46
N GLN A 25 7.14 3.84 10.01
CA GLN A 25 5.97 3.92 9.13
C GLN A 25 6.32 3.54 7.69
N VAL A 26 5.65 2.53 7.17
CA VAL A 26 5.78 2.01 5.81
C VAL A 26 4.50 2.27 5.06
N TYR A 27 4.60 2.97 3.93
CA TYR A 27 3.44 3.23 3.10
C TYR A 27 3.31 2.20 1.99
N VAL A 28 2.14 1.57 1.89
CA VAL A 28 1.89 0.45 1.00
C VAL A 28 0.67 0.71 0.12
N ALA A 29 0.68 0.12 -1.08
CA ALA A 29 -0.44 0.14 -1.99
C ALA A 29 -1.60 -0.73 -1.50
N THR A 30 -1.31 -1.79 -0.74
CA THR A 30 -2.35 -2.63 -0.13
C THR A 30 -1.85 -3.24 1.18
N ALA A 31 -2.66 -3.15 2.23
CA ALA A 31 -2.48 -3.92 3.46
C ALA A 31 -3.68 -4.85 3.71
N LYS A 32 -3.41 -6.13 3.95
CA LYS A 32 -4.43 -7.13 4.24
C LYS A 32 -3.99 -8.02 5.39
N VAL A 33 -4.76 -8.01 6.48
CA VAL A 33 -4.63 -9.01 7.54
C VAL A 33 -5.16 -10.35 7.01
N GLN A 34 -4.35 -11.40 7.12
CA GLN A 34 -4.72 -12.76 6.77
C GLN A 34 -5.35 -13.47 7.97
N ASP A 35 -6.09 -14.55 7.72
CA ASP A 35 -6.74 -15.37 8.76
C ASP A 35 -5.75 -15.96 9.77
N THR A 36 -4.48 -16.12 9.37
CA THR A 36 -3.38 -16.56 10.25
C THR A 36 -2.86 -15.45 11.18
N GLY A 37 -3.40 -14.23 11.09
CA GLY A 37 -2.92 -13.05 11.81
C GLY A 37 -1.74 -12.34 11.14
N TRP A 38 -1.17 -12.89 10.06
CA TRP A 38 -0.10 -12.24 9.32
C TRP A 38 -0.62 -11.05 8.50
N LEU A 39 0.16 -9.98 8.45
CA LEU A 39 -0.14 -8.84 7.61
C LEU A 39 0.55 -9.02 6.25
N TRP A 40 -0.25 -9.22 5.21
CA TRP A 40 0.24 -9.21 3.84
C TRP A 40 0.21 -7.79 3.29
N LEU A 41 1.33 -7.38 2.68
CA LEU A 41 1.54 -6.04 2.16
C LEU A 41 1.93 -6.11 0.69
N LYS A 42 1.44 -5.14 -0.09
CA LYS A 42 1.88 -4.87 -1.46
C LYS A 42 2.43 -3.45 -1.53
N TYR A 43 3.70 -3.32 -1.92
CA TYR A 43 4.37 -2.05 -2.11
C TYR A 43 3.94 -1.36 -3.40
N TRP A 44 4.26 -0.07 -3.49
CA TRP A 44 4.06 0.76 -4.66
C TRP A 44 4.89 0.29 -5.89
N ASP A 45 6.05 -0.35 -5.67
CA ASP A 45 6.86 -0.99 -6.73
C ASP A 45 6.30 -2.35 -7.21
N GLY A 46 5.17 -2.81 -6.63
CA GLY A 46 4.60 -4.11 -6.95
C GLY A 46 5.21 -5.27 -6.13
N GLY A 47 6.28 -5.03 -5.39
CA GLY A 47 6.82 -5.95 -4.39
C GLY A 47 5.78 -6.36 -3.35
N GLN A 48 5.97 -7.52 -2.75
CA GLN A 48 5.07 -8.06 -1.72
C GLN A 48 5.89 -8.51 -0.51
N ALA A 49 5.33 -8.31 0.67
CA ALA A 49 5.91 -8.80 1.92
C ALA A 49 4.83 -9.35 2.84
N LYS A 50 5.26 -10.21 3.77
CA LYS A 50 4.43 -10.69 4.86
C LYS A 50 5.09 -10.28 6.16
N ILE A 51 4.36 -9.55 6.99
CA ILE A 51 4.83 -9.11 8.29
C ILE A 51 4.08 -9.88 9.37
N PRO A 52 4.77 -10.50 10.33
CA PRO A 52 4.11 -11.17 11.44
C PRO A 52 3.44 -10.13 12.36
N PRO A 53 2.31 -10.48 13.00
CA PRO A 53 1.49 -9.51 13.74
C PRO A 53 2.24 -8.82 14.89
N HIS A 54 3.18 -9.51 15.53
CA HIS A 54 3.95 -8.95 16.65
C HIS A 54 4.92 -7.85 16.23
N ARG A 55 5.27 -7.75 14.93
CA ARG A 55 6.08 -6.65 14.40
C ARG A 55 5.21 -5.46 14.00
N VAL A 56 3.90 -5.64 13.79
CA VAL A 56 3.00 -4.56 13.37
C VAL A 56 2.48 -3.82 14.61
N ARG A 57 2.72 -2.52 14.67
CA ARG A 57 2.23 -1.66 15.76
C ARG A 57 0.87 -1.05 15.43
N ALA A 58 0.71 -0.56 14.20
CA ALA A 58 -0.51 0.06 13.74
C ALA A 58 -0.69 -0.12 12.23
N VAL A 59 -1.95 -0.14 11.77
CA VAL A 59 -2.31 -0.11 10.36
C VAL A 59 -3.37 0.96 10.18
N GLU A 60 -3.04 2.00 9.42
CA GLU A 60 -3.91 3.12 9.10
C GLU A 60 -4.29 3.06 7.62
N TYR A 61 -5.54 2.72 7.34
CA TYR A 61 -6.05 2.70 5.97
C TYR A 61 -6.29 4.12 5.48
N LEU A 62 -5.77 4.43 4.30
CA LEU A 62 -6.00 5.73 3.69
C LEU A 62 -7.36 5.77 2.99
N GLU A 63 -8.01 6.93 3.06
CA GLU A 63 -9.22 7.18 2.30
C GLU A 63 -8.91 7.26 0.80
N THR A 64 -9.76 6.58 0.02
CA THR A 64 -9.71 6.60 -1.43
C THR A 64 -10.99 7.20 -1.97
N GLU A 65 -10.87 8.08 -2.94
CA GLU A 65 -11.99 8.63 -3.68
C GLU A 65 -12.08 7.97 -5.05
N VAL A 66 -13.31 7.86 -5.52
CA VAL A 66 -13.59 7.52 -6.91
C VAL A 66 -13.44 8.79 -7.73
N TYR A 67 -12.68 8.72 -8.81
CA TYR A 67 -12.43 9.86 -9.69
C TYR A 67 -12.58 9.46 -11.16
N GLY A 68 -12.84 10.46 -12.01
CA GLY A 68 -12.98 10.27 -13.45
C GLY A 68 -14.35 9.76 -13.87
N GLU A 69 -14.50 9.66 -15.18
CA GLU A 69 -15.71 9.12 -15.82
C GLU A 69 -15.69 7.59 -15.74
N PRO A 70 -16.85 6.95 -15.52
CA PRO A 70 -16.94 5.50 -15.62
C PRO A 70 -16.50 5.02 -17.00
N ASP A 71 -15.66 3.99 -17.05
CA ASP A 71 -15.24 3.37 -18.29
C ASP A 71 -16.41 2.65 -18.99
N ALA A 72 -16.17 2.09 -20.18
CA ALA A 72 -17.20 1.39 -20.95
C ALA A 72 -17.87 0.22 -20.22
N ASN A 73 -17.24 -0.31 -19.15
CA ASN A 73 -17.78 -1.37 -18.30
C ASN A 73 -18.41 -0.83 -17.00
N GLY A 74 -18.46 0.49 -16.80
CA GLY A 74 -19.03 1.12 -15.62
C GLY A 74 -18.13 1.12 -14.38
N PHE A 75 -16.84 0.78 -14.51
CA PHE A 75 -15.89 0.98 -13.42
C PHE A 75 -15.35 2.40 -13.44
N GLN A 76 -15.21 2.99 -12.26
CA GLN A 76 -14.56 4.28 -12.11
C GLN A 76 -13.21 4.08 -11.44
N ASP A 77 -12.21 4.82 -11.93
CA ASP A 77 -10.87 4.81 -11.35
C ASP A 77 -10.92 5.29 -9.90
N LYS A 78 -10.05 4.73 -9.07
CA LYS A 78 -9.89 5.15 -7.67
C LYS A 78 -8.55 5.79 -7.47
N ARG A 79 -8.46 6.74 -6.56
CA ARG A 79 -7.18 7.31 -6.14
C ARG A 79 -7.19 7.56 -4.66
N VAL A 80 -6.00 7.70 -4.09
CA VAL A 80 -5.87 8.21 -2.72
C VAL A 80 -6.43 9.63 -2.71
N SER A 81 -7.41 9.89 -1.84
CA SER A 81 -8.09 11.20 -1.79
C SER A 81 -7.11 12.31 -1.45
N ASP A 82 -6.28 12.03 -0.46
CA ASP A 82 -5.32 12.97 0.08
C ASP A 82 -4.13 13.18 -0.89
N ALA A 83 -3.87 14.45 -1.22
CA ALA A 83 -2.82 14.84 -2.16
C ALA A 83 -1.41 14.66 -1.57
N ASP A 84 -1.23 14.91 -0.27
CA ASP A 84 0.06 14.71 0.41
C ASP A 84 0.44 13.23 0.42
N TRP A 85 -0.53 12.35 0.63
CA TRP A 85 -0.31 10.90 0.53
C TRP A 85 0.02 10.45 -0.89
N ARG A 86 -0.55 11.08 -1.93
CA ARG A 86 -0.17 10.81 -3.34
C ARG A 86 1.27 11.19 -3.64
N GLN A 87 1.75 12.32 -3.11
CA GLN A 87 3.13 12.75 -3.29
C GLN A 87 4.10 11.84 -2.52
N ARG A 88 3.73 11.43 -1.30
CA ARG A 88 4.51 10.46 -0.49
C ARG A 88 4.61 9.09 -1.14
N ALA A 89 3.54 8.56 -1.75
CA ALA A 89 3.60 7.29 -2.50
C ALA A 89 4.64 7.37 -3.63
N GLN A 90 4.60 8.43 -4.43
CA GLN A 90 5.51 8.61 -5.55
C GLN A 90 6.96 8.73 -5.11
N ALA A 91 7.23 9.44 -4.00
CA ALA A 91 8.57 9.52 -3.43
C ALA A 91 9.05 8.16 -2.91
N MET A 92 8.20 7.41 -2.21
CA MET A 92 8.58 6.11 -1.63
C MET A 92 8.67 4.97 -2.64
N ALA A 93 7.97 5.04 -3.78
CA ALA A 93 8.14 4.07 -4.86
C ALA A 93 9.60 3.97 -5.36
N GLY A 94 10.40 5.03 -5.17
CA GLY A 94 11.84 5.02 -5.43
C GLY A 94 12.73 4.49 -4.29
N ASP A 95 12.22 4.43 -3.05
CA ASP A 95 12.97 4.12 -1.82
C ASP A 95 12.61 2.75 -1.19
N VAL A 96 11.74 1.98 -1.85
CA VAL A 96 11.22 0.68 -1.35
C VAL A 96 12.33 -0.34 -1.05
N GLU A 97 13.48 -0.25 -1.72
CA GLU A 97 14.60 -1.18 -1.51
C GLU A 97 15.10 -1.18 -0.05
N ALA A 98 15.12 -0.03 0.63
CA ALA A 98 15.49 0.04 2.05
C ALA A 98 14.43 -0.63 2.95
N ALA A 99 13.16 -0.52 2.60
CA ALA A 99 12.06 -1.13 3.34
C ALA A 99 11.96 -2.64 3.13
N LYS A 100 12.31 -3.12 1.93
CA LYS A 100 12.27 -4.52 1.52
C LYS A 100 13.45 -5.31 2.09
N ALA A 101 14.63 -4.70 2.19
CA ALA A 101 15.83 -5.34 2.75
C ALA A 101 15.64 -5.79 4.21
N VAL A 102 14.84 -5.09 5.01
CA VAL A 102 14.60 -5.41 6.43
C VAL A 102 13.53 -6.51 6.62
N LEU A 103 12.69 -6.74 5.61
CA LEU A 103 11.58 -7.70 5.66
C LEU A 103 11.91 -9.05 4.99
N GLY A 104 13.06 -9.14 4.32
CA GLY A 104 13.55 -10.35 3.66
C GLY A 104 14.48 -11.23 4.51
N ASP A 105 14.73 -10.88 5.77
CA ASP A 105 15.54 -11.66 6.71
C ASP A 105 14.62 -12.47 7.64
N ASP A 106 14.04 -13.56 7.11
CA ASP A 106 13.61 -14.78 7.85
C ASP A 106 13.38 -15.96 6.88
#